data_AF-A0A3S0VJT9-F1
#
_entry.id   AF-A0A3S0VJT9-F1
#
_cell.length_a   1.000
_cell.length_b   1.000
_cell.length_c   1.000
_cell.angle_alpha   90.00
_cell.angle_beta   90.00
_cell.angle_gamma   90.00
#
_symmetry.space_group_name_H-M   'P 1'
#
loop_
_entity.id
_entity.type
_entity.pdbx_description
1 polymer ?
#
loop_
_entity_poly.entity_id
_entity_poly.type
_entity_poly.pdbx_seq_one_letter_code
_entity_poly.pdbx_strand_id
1 'polypeptide(L)'
;MPPKSKTLTSENKNSEDSYDVWGNVVSKKEAAKLKEQHKESVLAAENGAVKIDESLLQLGRKTFYKENFGNEVFLTDILGVIEGPLTATGMTKAIIALKGKGTTNLKVELADSAIIGGRTFKKGEVIDTGIDVAKGSYTPLGMPVSVSAGRIRVGISCAACHATVDTQSKTEKIQ
;
A
#
# COMPACT_ATOMS: atom_id res chain seq x y z
N MET A 1 3.01 0.87 9.18
CA MET A 1 1.70 0.43 9.72
C MET A 1 1.24 1.47 10.74
N PRO A 2 0.05 2.07 10.58
CA PRO A 2 -0.45 3.08 11.52
C PRO A 2 -0.71 2.46 12.91
N PRO A 3 -0.44 3.17 14.02
CA PRO A 3 -0.68 2.66 15.37
C PRO A 3 -2.18 2.50 15.64
N LYS A 4 -2.57 1.48 16.43
CA LYS A 4 -3.98 1.24 16.82
C LYS A 4 -4.61 2.48 17.49
N SER A 5 -3.84 3.28 18.21
CA SER A 5 -4.30 4.53 18.85
C SER A 5 -4.74 5.63 17.87
N LYS A 6 -4.49 5.49 16.57
CA LYS A 6 -4.89 6.44 15.53
C LYS A 6 -6.08 5.96 14.68
N THR A 7 -6.77 4.87 15.06
CA THR A 7 -8.01 4.46 14.37
C THR A 7 -9.20 5.25 14.90
N LEU A 8 -10.02 5.81 13.99
CA LEU A 8 -11.17 6.67 14.31
C LEU A 8 -12.28 5.96 15.10
N THR A 9 -12.31 4.63 15.06
CA THR A 9 -13.33 3.83 15.74
C THR A 9 -12.67 3.03 16.86
N SER A 10 -13.11 3.26 18.10
CA SER A 10 -12.75 2.45 19.26
C SER A 10 -13.56 1.14 19.32
N GLU A 11 -14.75 1.12 18.71
CA GLU A 11 -15.56 -0.07 18.52
C GLU A 11 -15.14 -0.82 17.25
N ASN A 12 -14.23 -1.77 17.40
CA ASN A 12 -14.06 -2.82 16.39
C ASN A 12 -15.28 -3.75 16.46
N LYS A 13 -16.10 -3.79 15.39
CA LYS A 13 -17.09 -4.85 15.20
C LYS A 13 -16.44 -6.25 15.22
N ASN A 14 -15.15 -6.32 14.89
CA ASN A 14 -14.28 -7.49 15.00
C ASN A 14 -13.41 -7.37 16.25
N SER A 15 -14.02 -7.42 17.43
CA SER A 15 -13.31 -7.30 18.71
C SER A 15 -12.49 -8.56 19.00
N GLU A 16 -11.41 -8.41 19.75
CA GLU A 16 -10.63 -9.54 20.26
C GLU A 16 -11.56 -10.55 20.98
N ASP A 17 -11.36 -11.84 20.74
CA ASP A 17 -12.19 -12.97 21.19
C ASP A 17 -13.58 -13.11 20.52
N SER A 18 -13.78 -12.55 19.32
CA SER A 18 -14.89 -12.90 18.44
C SER A 18 -14.55 -14.10 17.54
N TYR A 19 -15.53 -14.59 16.78
CA TYR A 19 -15.33 -15.64 15.77
C TYR A 19 -15.86 -15.16 14.43
N ASP A 20 -15.18 -15.49 13.34
CA ASP A 20 -15.73 -15.45 12.00
C ASP A 20 -16.25 -16.84 11.66
N VAL A 21 -17.52 -16.95 11.27
CA VAL A 21 -18.11 -18.21 10.81
C VAL A 21 -18.61 -17.97 9.39
N TRP A 22 -17.85 -18.42 8.39
CA TRP A 22 -18.14 -18.22 6.97
C TRP A 22 -18.42 -16.75 6.59
N GLY A 23 -17.63 -15.81 7.12
CA GLY A 23 -17.80 -14.38 6.86
C GLY A 23 -18.83 -13.68 7.76
N ASN A 24 -19.45 -14.40 8.70
CA ASN A 24 -20.35 -13.81 9.70
C ASN A 24 -19.64 -13.70 11.04
N VAL A 25 -19.62 -12.49 11.59
CA VAL A 25 -18.95 -12.22 12.88
C VAL A 25 -19.87 -12.59 14.03
N VAL A 26 -19.43 -13.53 14.86
CA VAL A 26 -20.03 -13.86 16.15
C VAL A 26 -19.25 -13.14 17.23
N SER A 27 -19.87 -12.16 17.87
CA SER A 27 -19.23 -11.35 18.91
C SER A 27 -18.89 -12.17 20.15
N LYS A 28 -17.97 -11.67 20.99
CA LYS A 28 -17.62 -12.29 22.28
C LYS A 28 -18.85 -12.58 23.16
N LYS A 29 -19.84 -11.67 23.15
CA LYS A 29 -21.10 -11.83 23.91
C LYS A 29 -21.97 -12.94 23.35
N GLU A 30 -22.09 -13.04 22.02
CA GLU A 30 -22.86 -14.10 21.37
C GLU A 30 -22.16 -15.45 21.53
N ALA A 31 -20.84 -15.49 21.42
CA ALA A 31 -20.05 -16.68 21.67
C ALA A 31 -20.22 -17.19 23.12
N ALA A 32 -20.29 -16.28 24.11
CA ALA A 32 -20.59 -16.64 25.49
C ALA A 32 -22.00 -17.24 25.64
N LYS A 33 -23.02 -16.61 25.03
CA LYS A 33 -24.39 -17.14 25.02
C LYS A 33 -24.50 -18.52 24.37
N LEU A 34 -23.76 -18.76 23.28
CA LEU A 34 -23.74 -20.08 22.63
C LEU A 34 -23.16 -21.16 23.55
N LYS A 35 -22.12 -20.84 24.34
CA LYS A 35 -21.56 -21.75 25.35
C LYS A 35 -22.55 -22.02 26.49
N GLU A 36 -23.24 -20.98 26.98
CA GLU A 36 -24.29 -21.15 28.01
C GLU A 36 -25.46 -22.01 27.53
N GLN A 37 -25.73 -22.00 26.22
CA GLN A 37 -26.78 -22.82 25.58
C GLN A 37 -26.30 -24.21 25.14
N HIS A 38 -25.07 -24.62 25.46
CA HIS A 38 -24.46 -25.88 24.99
C HIS A 38 -24.43 -26.03 23.45
N LYS A 39 -24.23 -24.91 22.75
CA LYS A 39 -24.14 -24.80 21.28
C LYS A 39 -22.74 -24.37 20.82
N GLU A 40 -21.71 -24.66 21.61
CA GLU A 40 -20.32 -24.33 21.30
C GLU A 40 -19.79 -25.00 20.03
N SER A 41 -20.41 -26.09 19.56
CA SER A 41 -20.06 -26.75 18.31
C SER A 41 -20.12 -25.80 17.11
N VAL A 42 -21.02 -24.80 17.12
CA VAL A 42 -21.10 -23.76 16.08
C VAL A 42 -19.80 -22.95 15.96
N LEU A 43 -19.01 -22.87 17.03
CA LEU A 43 -17.72 -22.16 17.07
C LEU A 43 -16.52 -23.07 16.80
N ALA A 44 -16.75 -24.31 16.38
CA ALA A 44 -15.69 -25.25 16.06
C ALA A 44 -15.11 -25.01 14.66
N ALA A 45 -13.80 -25.21 14.50
CA ALA A 45 -13.10 -25.01 13.23
C ALA A 45 -13.65 -25.90 12.10
N GLU A 46 -14.11 -27.12 12.42
CA GLU A 46 -14.78 -28.04 11.49
C GLU A 46 -16.08 -27.46 10.90
N ASN A 47 -16.71 -26.51 11.58
CA ASN A 47 -17.90 -25.80 11.13
C ASN A 47 -17.55 -24.45 10.45
N GLY A 48 -16.28 -24.23 10.12
CA GLY A 48 -15.80 -23.03 9.45
C GLY A 48 -15.64 -21.83 10.39
N ALA A 49 -15.61 -22.04 11.70
CA ALA A 49 -15.36 -21.00 12.67
C ALA A 49 -13.86 -20.71 12.82
N VAL A 50 -13.47 -19.45 12.65
CA VAL A 50 -12.12 -18.95 12.87
C VAL A 50 -12.16 -17.99 14.04
N LYS A 51 -11.35 -18.25 15.07
CA LYS A 51 -11.23 -17.33 16.20
C LYS A 51 -10.50 -16.06 15.78
N ILE A 52 -11.12 -14.91 16.03
CA ILE A 52 -10.51 -13.59 15.84
C ILE A 52 -9.81 -13.21 17.14
N ASP A 53 -8.53 -13.56 17.23
CA ASP A 53 -7.66 -13.16 18.32
C ASP A 53 -6.63 -12.11 17.86
N GLU A 54 -5.87 -11.58 18.83
CA GLU A 54 -4.88 -10.55 18.55
C GLU A 54 -3.78 -11.02 17.59
N SER A 55 -3.45 -12.32 17.59
CA SER A 55 -2.45 -12.87 16.68
C SER A 55 -2.93 -12.87 15.23
N LEU A 56 -4.19 -13.24 14.99
CA LEU A 56 -4.82 -13.20 13.67
C LEU A 56 -4.95 -11.74 13.18
N LEU A 57 -5.34 -10.82 14.05
CA LEU A 57 -5.43 -9.40 13.72
C LEU A 57 -4.06 -8.82 13.39
N GLN A 58 -3.01 -9.15 14.14
CA GLN A 58 -1.64 -8.73 13.85
C GLN A 58 -1.13 -9.33 12.54
N LEU A 59 -1.41 -10.60 12.27
CA LEU A 59 -1.07 -11.25 11.02
C LEU A 59 -1.76 -10.56 9.85
N GLY A 60 -3.08 -10.36 9.90
CA GLY A 60 -3.82 -9.67 8.86
C GLY A 60 -3.28 -8.26 8.58
N ARG A 61 -2.94 -7.49 9.63
CA ARG A 61 -2.32 -6.18 9.49
C ARG A 61 -0.93 -6.25 8.88
N LYS A 62 -0.11 -7.24 9.26
CA LYS A 62 1.22 -7.46 8.66
C LYS A 62 1.07 -7.79 7.17
N THR A 63 0.23 -8.76 6.83
CA THR A 63 -0.03 -9.17 5.45
C THR A 63 -0.53 -8.01 4.61
N PHE A 64 -1.53 -7.26 5.09
CA PHE A 64 -2.08 -6.14 4.36
C PHE A 64 -1.08 -5.00 4.17
N TYR A 65 -0.46 -4.50 5.24
CA TYR A 65 0.38 -3.30 5.15
C TYR A 65 1.81 -3.56 4.67
N LYS A 66 2.36 -4.75 4.89
CA LYS A 66 3.74 -5.08 4.50
C LYS A 66 3.78 -5.96 3.26
N GLU A 67 3.03 -7.06 3.24
CA GLU A 67 3.17 -8.07 2.18
C GLU A 67 2.43 -7.71 0.88
N ASN A 68 1.48 -6.76 0.91
CA ASN A 68 0.83 -6.23 -0.30
C ASN A 68 1.42 -4.88 -0.71
N PHE A 69 1.21 -3.82 0.09
CA PHE A 69 1.65 -2.47 -0.27
C PHE A 69 3.17 -2.27 -0.10
N GLY A 70 3.76 -2.83 0.95
CA GLY A 70 5.20 -2.76 1.19
C GLY A 70 6.02 -3.77 0.38
N ASN A 71 5.41 -4.57 -0.50
CA ASN A 71 6.09 -5.67 -1.19
C ASN A 71 6.56 -5.23 -2.57
N GLU A 72 7.83 -4.86 -2.64
CA GLU A 72 8.44 -4.38 -3.88
C GLU A 72 8.59 -5.49 -4.93
N VAL A 73 8.62 -6.77 -4.51
CA VAL A 73 8.64 -7.94 -5.41
C VAL A 73 7.31 -8.06 -6.14
N PHE A 74 6.20 -7.96 -5.42
CA PHE A 74 4.86 -8.05 -6.02
C PHE A 74 4.65 -6.95 -7.07
N LEU A 75 5.02 -5.71 -6.74
CA LEU A 75 4.81 -4.58 -7.64
C LEU A 75 5.77 -4.59 -8.82
N THR A 76 7.05 -4.89 -8.59
CA THR A 76 8.07 -4.86 -9.65
C THR A 76 8.09 -6.12 -10.49
N ASP A 77 8.19 -7.29 -9.87
CA ASP A 77 8.46 -8.54 -10.56
C ASP A 77 7.18 -9.25 -11.05
N ILE A 78 6.01 -8.96 -10.46
CA ILE A 78 4.73 -9.57 -10.85
C ILE A 78 3.89 -8.59 -11.68
N LEU A 79 3.68 -7.37 -11.19
CA LEU A 79 2.88 -6.38 -11.91
C LEU A 79 3.67 -5.59 -12.96
N GLY A 80 5.01 -5.61 -12.93
CA GLY A 80 5.83 -4.93 -13.92
C GLY A 80 5.70 -3.41 -13.90
N VAL A 81 5.45 -2.78 -12.74
CA VAL A 81 5.11 -1.34 -12.66
C VAL A 81 6.20 -0.41 -13.22
N ILE A 82 7.45 -0.89 -13.36
CA ILE A 82 8.58 -0.18 -13.95
C ILE A 82 9.07 -0.78 -15.29
N GLU A 83 8.37 -1.77 -15.82
CA GLU A 83 8.71 -2.48 -17.07
C GLU A 83 7.91 -1.93 -18.28
N GLY A 84 6.97 -1.02 -18.03
CA GLY A 84 6.20 -0.31 -19.05
C GLY A 84 6.90 0.96 -19.58
N PRO A 85 6.13 1.88 -20.21
CA PRO A 85 6.68 3.09 -20.81
C PRO A 85 7.25 4.08 -19.77
N LEU A 86 6.89 3.94 -18.49
CA LEU A 86 7.49 4.64 -17.36
C LEU A 86 8.52 3.72 -16.68
N THR A 87 9.77 3.82 -17.09
CA THR A 87 10.85 2.97 -16.56
C THR A 87 11.48 3.55 -15.30
N ALA A 88 12.08 2.69 -14.47
CA ALA A 88 12.86 3.13 -13.31
C ALA A 88 13.97 4.12 -13.72
N THR A 89 14.68 3.83 -14.81
CA THR A 89 15.74 4.72 -15.33
C THR A 89 15.17 6.08 -15.78
N GLY A 90 14.03 6.10 -16.47
CA GLY A 90 13.35 7.33 -16.87
C GLY A 90 12.96 8.19 -15.67
N MET A 91 12.39 7.56 -14.63
CA MET A 91 12.06 8.23 -13.38
C MET A 91 13.31 8.76 -12.66
N THR A 92 14.37 7.95 -12.54
CA THR A 92 15.63 8.38 -11.92
C THR A 92 16.26 9.57 -12.66
N LYS A 93 16.29 9.55 -13.99
CA LYS A 93 16.76 10.66 -14.83
C LYS A 93 15.97 11.94 -14.55
N ALA A 94 14.65 11.83 -14.46
CA ALA A 94 13.76 12.95 -14.15
C ALA A 94 14.01 13.52 -12.74
N ILE A 95 14.19 12.66 -11.73
CA ILE A 95 14.46 13.07 -10.35
C ILE A 95 15.81 13.81 -10.26
N ILE A 96 16.86 13.27 -10.89
CA ILE A 96 18.19 13.91 -10.94
C ILE A 96 18.10 15.29 -11.60
N ALA A 97 17.30 15.42 -12.65
CA ALA A 97 17.08 16.70 -13.33
C ALA A 97 16.44 17.78 -12.45
N LEU A 98 15.75 17.41 -11.36
CA LEU A 98 15.25 18.36 -10.36
C LEU A 98 16.36 19.05 -9.57
N LYS A 99 17.59 18.51 -9.58
CA LYS A 99 18.76 19.05 -8.84
C LYS A 99 18.43 19.34 -7.37
N GLY A 100 17.67 18.45 -6.74
CA GLY A 100 17.27 18.54 -5.34
C GLY A 100 16.15 19.53 -5.02
N LYS A 101 15.54 20.21 -6.00
CA LYS A 101 14.48 21.21 -5.74
C LYS A 101 13.13 20.62 -5.30
N GLY A 102 12.88 19.34 -5.59
CA GLY A 102 11.58 18.70 -5.39
C GLY A 102 10.51 19.17 -6.39
N THR A 103 9.39 18.45 -6.47
CA THR A 103 8.25 18.75 -7.35
C THR A 103 6.98 18.08 -6.84
N THR A 104 5.82 18.61 -7.22
CA THR A 104 4.50 17.99 -7.00
C THR A 104 3.98 17.26 -8.25
N ASN A 105 4.83 17.13 -9.25
CA ASN A 105 4.51 16.51 -10.53
C ASN A 105 5.82 16.22 -11.25
N LEU A 106 6.36 15.02 -11.05
CA LEU A 106 7.54 14.56 -11.77
C LEU A 106 7.20 14.42 -13.24
N LYS A 107 8.00 15.04 -14.10
CA LYS A 107 7.83 14.92 -15.55
C LYS A 107 8.78 13.86 -16.08
N VAL A 108 8.25 12.84 -16.74
CA VAL A 108 9.03 11.68 -17.17
C VAL A 108 8.91 11.50 -18.68
N GLU A 109 10.04 11.29 -19.32
CA GLU A 109 10.15 10.94 -20.74
C GLU A 109 9.78 9.45 -20.92
N LEU A 110 8.84 9.15 -21.80
CA LEU A 110 8.39 7.79 -22.03
C LEU A 110 9.42 6.96 -22.81
N ALA A 111 9.72 5.77 -22.31
CA ALA A 111 10.66 4.86 -22.93
C ALA A 111 10.14 4.24 -24.24
N ASP A 112 8.81 4.07 -24.35
CA ASP A 112 8.12 3.50 -25.50
C ASP A 112 6.74 4.14 -25.69
N SER A 113 6.18 4.01 -26.90
CA SER A 113 4.83 4.49 -27.19
C SER A 113 3.80 3.64 -26.47
N ALA A 114 2.78 4.26 -25.89
CA ALA A 114 1.75 3.56 -25.12
C ALA A 114 0.40 4.27 -25.17
N ILE A 115 -0.67 3.52 -24.90
CA ILE A 115 -2.00 4.07 -24.69
C ILE A 115 -2.25 4.13 -23.19
N ILE A 116 -2.38 5.33 -22.64
CA ILE A 116 -2.60 5.57 -21.21
C ILE A 116 -3.92 6.32 -21.05
N GLY A 117 -4.88 5.74 -20.33
CA GLY A 117 -6.20 6.35 -20.13
C GLY A 117 -6.96 6.65 -21.44
N GLY A 118 -6.77 5.82 -22.47
CA GLY A 118 -7.39 5.99 -23.79
C GLY A 118 -6.70 7.02 -24.70
N ARG A 119 -5.60 7.65 -24.27
CA ARG A 119 -4.79 8.57 -25.08
C ARG A 119 -3.51 7.90 -25.53
N THR A 120 -3.14 8.08 -26.79
CA THR A 120 -1.88 7.58 -27.35
C THR A 120 -0.76 8.57 -27.07
N PHE A 121 0.31 8.09 -26.48
CA PHE A 121 1.56 8.82 -26.26
C PHE A 121 2.68 8.19 -27.07
N LYS A 122 3.60 9.02 -27.54
CA LYS A 122 4.75 8.56 -28.33
C LYS A 122 5.96 8.35 -27.44
N LYS A 123 6.82 7.40 -27.84
CA LYS A 123 8.18 7.28 -27.31
C LYS A 123 8.90 8.64 -27.32
N GLY A 124 9.58 8.96 -26.22
CA GLY A 124 10.30 10.23 -26.04
C GLY A 124 9.42 11.42 -25.63
N GLU A 125 8.09 11.24 -25.57
CA GLU A 125 7.19 12.28 -25.07
C GLU A 125 7.36 12.44 -23.56
N VAL A 126 7.43 13.69 -23.09
CA VAL A 126 7.52 14.00 -21.66
C VAL A 126 6.12 14.19 -21.12
N ILE A 127 5.73 13.35 -20.17
CA ILE A 127 4.40 13.40 -19.57
C ILE A 127 4.44 13.87 -18.12
N ASP A 128 3.35 14.51 -17.71
CA ASP A 128 3.04 14.79 -16.31
C ASP A 128 2.58 13.50 -15.63
N THR A 129 3.26 13.09 -14.57
CA THR A 129 2.94 11.83 -13.86
C THR A 129 2.08 12.05 -12.62
N GLY A 130 2.01 13.28 -12.10
CA GLY A 130 1.40 13.57 -10.80
C GLY A 130 2.17 13.01 -9.61
N ILE A 131 3.39 12.48 -9.83
CA ILE A 131 4.21 11.89 -8.78
C ILE A 131 4.99 12.98 -8.04
N ASP A 132 4.88 13.00 -6.72
CA ASP A 132 5.55 13.95 -5.87
C ASP A 132 6.98 13.50 -5.52
N VAL A 133 7.91 14.46 -5.47
CA VAL A 133 9.29 14.26 -5.03
C VAL A 133 9.64 15.36 -4.06
N ALA A 134 9.94 15.01 -2.81
CA ALA A 134 10.34 15.98 -1.81
C ALA A 134 11.71 16.59 -2.13
N LYS A 135 11.92 17.83 -1.70
CA LYS A 135 13.19 18.55 -1.80
C LYS A 135 14.30 17.72 -1.16
N GLY A 136 15.39 17.52 -1.89
CA GLY A 136 16.53 16.70 -1.45
C GLY A 136 16.30 15.19 -1.49
N SER A 137 15.11 14.70 -1.85
CA SER A 137 14.86 13.27 -2.02
C SER A 137 15.38 12.76 -3.36
N TYR A 138 15.81 11.49 -3.37
CA TYR A 138 16.22 10.75 -4.56
C TYR A 138 15.18 9.71 -4.99
N THR A 139 14.08 9.60 -4.26
CA THR A 139 12.97 8.69 -4.56
C THR A 139 11.64 9.43 -4.51
N PRO A 140 10.62 8.98 -5.26
CA PRO A 140 9.28 9.53 -5.14
C PRO A 140 8.69 9.34 -3.74
N LEU A 141 7.81 10.27 -3.36
CA LEU A 141 7.07 10.18 -2.11
C LEU A 141 6.24 8.89 -2.09
N GLY A 142 6.49 8.08 -1.07
CA GLY A 142 5.77 6.84 -0.86
C GLY A 142 6.11 5.70 -1.82
N MET A 143 7.13 5.82 -2.67
CA MET A 143 7.63 4.74 -3.53
C MET A 143 9.04 4.33 -3.09
N PRO A 144 9.17 3.48 -2.05
CA PRO A 144 10.48 3.04 -1.58
C PRO A 144 11.20 2.25 -2.67
N VAL A 145 12.51 2.43 -2.75
CA VAL A 145 13.39 1.69 -3.67
C VAL A 145 14.28 0.78 -2.84
N SER A 146 14.31 -0.50 -3.17
CA SER A 146 15.18 -1.50 -2.53
C SER A 146 16.00 -2.24 -3.59
N VAL A 147 17.12 -2.81 -3.16
CA VAL A 147 17.95 -3.68 -4.00
C VAL A 147 17.90 -5.07 -3.39
N SER A 148 17.45 -6.04 -4.17
CA SER A 148 17.37 -7.45 -3.75
C SER A 148 17.77 -8.35 -4.91
N ALA A 149 18.61 -9.36 -4.63
CA ALA A 149 19.15 -10.27 -5.64
C ALA A 149 19.74 -9.57 -6.89
N GLY A 150 20.40 -8.42 -6.69
CA GLY A 150 21.03 -7.64 -7.77
C GLY A 150 20.06 -6.86 -8.65
N ARG A 151 18.77 -6.79 -8.32
CA ARG A 151 17.74 -6.04 -9.05
C ARG A 151 17.20 -4.89 -8.22
N ILE A 152 16.92 -3.78 -8.88
CA ILE A 152 16.19 -2.64 -8.30
C ILE A 152 14.72 -3.02 -8.23
N ARG A 153 14.12 -2.86 -7.07
CA ARG A 153 12.69 -3.05 -6.84
C ARG A 153 12.08 -1.79 -6.28
N VAL A 154 10.86 -1.49 -6.71
CA VAL A 154 10.09 -0.32 -6.30
C VAL A 154 8.79 -0.77 -5.64
N GLY A 155 8.57 -0.27 -4.43
CA GLY A 155 7.33 -0.48 -3.67
C GLY A 155 6.35 0.67 -3.81
N ILE A 156 5.16 0.51 -3.23
CA ILE A 156 4.12 1.55 -3.13
C ILE A 156 3.54 1.54 -1.73
N SER A 157 3.91 2.51 -0.91
CA SER A 157 3.28 2.75 0.38
C SER A 157 2.00 3.58 0.23
N CYS A 158 1.21 3.66 1.30
CA CYS A 158 0.00 4.49 1.35
C CYS A 158 0.28 5.96 1.00
N ALA A 159 1.49 6.45 1.31
CA ALA A 159 1.89 7.83 1.03
C ALA A 159 1.95 8.15 -0.47
N ALA A 160 2.09 7.14 -1.35
CA ALA A 160 2.10 7.36 -2.79
C ALA A 160 0.76 7.91 -3.33
N CYS A 161 -0.35 7.66 -2.63
CA CYS A 161 -1.68 8.13 -3.01
C CYS A 161 -2.30 9.10 -1.99
N HIS A 162 -1.88 9.03 -0.71
CA HIS A 162 -2.48 9.80 0.39
C HIS A 162 -1.54 10.83 1.03
N ALA A 163 -0.35 11.04 0.48
CA ALA A 163 0.52 12.13 0.92
C ALA A 163 0.90 13.00 -0.28
N THR A 164 1.21 14.27 0.01
CA THR A 164 1.68 15.22 -0.98
C THR A 164 2.81 16.07 -0.39
N VAL A 165 3.67 16.60 -1.27
CA VAL A 165 4.66 17.59 -0.85
C VAL A 165 4.01 18.98 -0.80
N ASP A 166 4.41 19.77 0.20
CA ASP A 166 3.94 21.15 0.31
C ASP A 166 4.32 21.94 -0.94
N THR A 167 3.37 22.65 -1.53
CA THR A 167 3.59 23.32 -2.82
C THR A 167 4.57 24.47 -2.74
N GLN A 168 4.77 25.08 -1.56
CA GLN A 168 5.68 26.21 -1.33
C GLN A 168 7.06 25.75 -0.87
N SER A 169 7.13 24.94 0.20
CA SER A 169 8.41 24.50 0.75
C SER A 169 9.02 23.31 -0.02
N LYS A 170 8.20 22.58 -0.78
CA LYS A 170 8.54 21.31 -1.44
C LYS A 170 9.03 20.23 -0.47
N THR A 171 8.71 20.34 0.81
CA THR A 171 8.99 19.30 1.82
C THR A 171 7.79 18.37 1.96
N GLU A 172 8.01 17.15 2.47
CA GLU A 172 6.91 16.24 2.78
C GLU A 172 5.94 16.86 3.77
N LYS A 173 4.64 16.75 3.50
CA LYS A 173 3.57 17.12 4.42
C LYS A 173 2.70 15.89 4.61
N ILE A 174 2.76 15.29 5.79
CA ILE A 174 1.85 14.19 6.14
C ILE A 174 0.53 14.85 6.53
N GLN A 175 -0.51 14.70 5.70
CA GLN A 175 -1.89 15.08 6.05
C GLN A 175 -2.47 14.11 7.07
#